data_AF-A0A7K2VIK1-F1
#
_entry.id   AF-A0A7K2VIK1-F1
#
_cell.length_a   1.000
_cell.length_b   1.000
_cell.length_c   1.000
_cell.angle_alpha   90.00
_cell.angle_beta   90.00
_cell.angle_gamma   90.00
#
_symmetry.space_group_name_H-M   'P 1'
#
loop_
_entity.id
_entity.type
_entity.pdbx_description
1 polymer ?
#
loop_
_entity_poly.entity_id
_entity_poly.type
_entity_poly.pdbx_seq_one_letter_code
_entity_poly.pdbx_strand_id
1 'polypeptide(L)'
;TADTVRAAAARLAPCDSADPHPNRSWYGLVGTHLYYVVDLVEEATGARDVKVKTARLSLAELGFPVFALAWNTLLTQGHPGHTG
;
A
#
# COMPACT_ATOMS: atom_id res chain seq x y z
N THR A 1 -0.31 -9.26 12.69
CA THR A 1 0.57 -8.61 13.69
C THR A 1 1.69 -7.88 12.96
N ALA A 2 2.55 -7.13 13.64
CA ALA A 2 3.70 -6.50 12.97
C ALA A 2 4.65 -7.53 12.34
N ASP A 3 4.84 -8.69 12.98
CA ASP A 3 5.73 -9.74 12.47
C ASP A 3 5.19 -10.42 11.21
N THR A 4 3.86 -10.62 11.11
CA THR A 4 3.27 -11.19 9.89
C THR A 4 3.42 -10.25 8.69
N VAL A 5 3.36 -8.92 8.91
CA VAL A 5 3.60 -7.92 7.85
C VAL A 5 5.06 -7.94 7.40
N ARG A 6 6.02 -8.03 8.34
CA ARG A 6 7.44 -8.16 8.00
C ARG A 6 7.74 -9.45 7.22
N ALA A 7 7.13 -10.56 7.62
CA ALA A 7 7.25 -11.83 6.91
C ALA A 7 6.64 -11.79 5.50
N ALA A 8 5.53 -11.06 5.33
CA ALA A 8 4.91 -10.83 4.02
C ALA A 8 5.81 -10.02 3.10
N ALA A 9 6.43 -8.94 3.60
CA ALA A 9 7.36 -8.12 2.83
C ALA A 9 8.53 -8.94 2.26
N ALA A 10 9.03 -9.94 2.98
CA ALA A 10 10.10 -10.83 2.50
C ALA A 10 9.70 -11.73 1.31
N ARG A 11 8.40 -11.85 1.01
CA ARG A 11 7.86 -12.66 -0.10
C ARG A 11 7.34 -11.82 -1.26
N LEU A 12 7.24 -10.51 -1.09
CA LEU A 12 6.75 -9.58 -2.11
C LEU A 12 7.91 -8.87 -2.80
N ALA A 13 7.70 -8.53 -4.07
CA ALA A 13 8.60 -7.62 -4.77
C ALA A 13 8.34 -6.17 -4.31
N PRO A 14 9.38 -5.40 -3.95
CA PRO A 14 9.20 -4.03 -3.49
C PRO A 14 8.92 -3.07 -4.66
N CYS A 15 7.99 -2.14 -4.44
CA CYS A 15 7.47 -1.22 -5.45
C CYS A 15 8.39 -0.03 -5.75
N ASP A 16 9.37 0.27 -4.91
CA ASP A 16 10.36 1.33 -5.11
C ASP A 16 11.46 0.96 -6.12
N SER A 17 11.54 -0.32 -6.49
CA SER A 17 12.44 -0.85 -7.52
C SER A 17 11.77 -1.11 -8.87
N ALA A 18 10.46 -0.85 -8.97
CA ALA A 18 9.64 -1.11 -10.15
C ALA A 18 8.84 0.13 -10.56
N ASP A 19 8.38 0.19 -11.82
CA ASP A 19 7.46 1.25 -12.26
C ASP A 19 6.16 1.17 -11.42
N PRO A 20 5.82 2.21 -10.64
CA PRO A 20 4.67 2.15 -9.76
C PRO A 20 3.38 2.05 -10.58
N HIS A 21 2.57 1.05 -10.25
CA HIS A 21 1.35 0.78 -11.01
C HIS A 21 0.40 1.99 -10.94
N PRO A 22 -0.15 2.42 -12.08
CA PRO A 22 -0.89 3.68 -12.17
C PRO A 22 -2.08 3.77 -11.20
N ASN A 23 -2.79 2.66 -11.00
CA ASN A 23 -3.97 2.64 -10.13
C ASN A 23 -3.65 2.37 -8.64
N ARG A 24 -2.38 2.37 -8.22
CA ARG A 24 -1.95 2.09 -6.85
C ARG A 24 -1.48 3.37 -6.17
N SER A 25 -2.26 3.83 -5.19
CA SER A 25 -2.06 5.14 -4.56
C SER A 25 -1.52 5.09 -3.14
N TRP A 26 -1.42 3.93 -2.49
CA TRP A 26 -1.02 3.82 -1.06
C TRP A 26 0.02 2.73 -0.83
N TYR A 27 1.07 3.07 -0.09
CA TYR A 27 2.22 2.21 0.15
C TYR A 27 2.60 2.18 1.63
N GLY A 28 2.99 1.02 2.14
CA GLY A 28 3.58 0.84 3.46
C GLY A 28 5.09 0.70 3.37
N LEU A 29 5.82 1.33 4.28
CA LEU A 29 7.26 1.18 4.42
C LEU A 29 7.59 0.03 5.37
N VAL A 30 8.30 -0.99 4.87
CA VAL A 30 8.80 -2.10 5.66
C VAL A 30 10.31 -2.22 5.43
N GLY A 31 11.09 -2.00 6.49
CA GLY A 31 12.53 -1.82 6.37
C GLY A 31 12.84 -0.57 5.56
N THR A 32 13.53 -0.72 4.43
CA THR A 32 13.89 0.36 3.51
C THR A 32 13.04 0.41 2.24
N HIS A 33 12.03 -0.47 2.14
CA HIS A 33 11.28 -0.69 0.90
C HIS A 33 9.80 -0.35 1.00
N LEU A 34 9.26 0.15 -0.11
CA LEU A 34 7.83 0.45 -0.26
C LEU A 34 7.10 -0.75 -0.86
N TYR A 35 5.94 -1.07 -0.28
CA TYR A 35 5.07 -2.12 -0.79
C TYR A 35 3.64 -1.62 -0.85
N TYR A 36 2.86 -2.07 -1.84
CA TYR A 36 1.45 -1.72 -1.93
C TYR A 36 0.70 -2.25 -0.69
N VAL A 37 -0.10 -1.39 -0.06
CA VAL A 37 -0.74 -1.72 1.23
C VAL A 37 -1.67 -2.94 1.16
N VAL A 38 -2.37 -3.13 0.05
CA VAL A 38 -3.27 -4.29 -0.13
C VAL A 38 -2.47 -5.57 -0.24
N ASP A 39 -1.45 -5.59 -1.11
CA ASP A 39 -0.61 -6.77 -1.32
C ASP A 39 0.05 -7.21 0.01
N LEU A 40 0.54 -6.25 0.81
CA LEU A 40 1.09 -6.53 2.15
C LEU A 40 0.07 -7.21 3.07
N VAL A 41 -1.16 -6.69 3.12
CA VAL A 41 -2.18 -7.20 4.05
C VAL A 41 -2.74 -8.53 3.58
N GLU A 42 -2.99 -8.70 2.28
CA GLU A 42 -3.42 -9.98 1.71
C GLU A 42 -2.36 -11.06 1.95
N GLU A 43 -1.09 -10.76 1.68
CA GLU A 43 0.01 -11.72 1.90
C GLU A 43 0.26 -12.00 3.39
N ALA A 44 0.04 -11.03 4.27
CA ALA A 44 0.22 -11.21 5.72
C ALA A 44 -0.94 -11.98 6.39
N THR A 45 -2.14 -11.99 5.79
CA THR A 45 -3.35 -12.54 6.42
C THR A 45 -3.94 -13.72 5.66
N GLY A 46 -3.58 -13.93 4.39
CA GLY A 46 -4.23 -14.86 3.48
C GLY A 46 -5.60 -14.40 2.98
N ALA A 47 -6.07 -13.21 3.39
CA ALA A 47 -7.33 -12.64 2.91
C ALA A 47 -7.22 -12.22 1.43
N ARG A 48 -8.37 -12.11 0.77
CA ARG A 48 -8.51 -11.62 -0.60
C ARG A 48 -9.47 -10.43 -0.62
N ASP A 49 -9.36 -9.61 -1.66
CA ASP A 49 -10.22 -8.44 -1.91
C ASP A 49 -10.15 -7.38 -0.80
N VAL A 50 -8.99 -7.26 -0.17
CA VAL A 50 -8.80 -6.31 0.94
C VAL A 50 -8.93 -4.89 0.40
N LYS A 51 -9.82 -4.10 1.03
CA LYS A 51 -10.03 -2.70 0.64
C LYS A 51 -8.83 -1.86 1.06
N VAL A 52 -8.35 -0.99 0.16
CA VAL A 52 -7.21 -0.08 0.38
C VAL A 52 -7.34 0.71 1.68
N LYS A 53 -8.54 1.22 1.98
CA LYS A 53 -8.82 1.96 3.23
C LYS A 53 -8.57 1.10 4.47
N THR A 54 -9.03 -0.15 4.46
CA THR A 54 -8.83 -1.07 5.58
C THR A 54 -7.35 -1.40 5.72
N ALA A 55 -6.69 -1.75 4.62
CA ALA A 55 -5.27 -2.09 4.64
C ALA A 55 -4.38 -0.97 5.19
N ARG A 56 -4.56 0.27 4.71
CA ARG A 56 -3.75 1.41 5.15
C ARG A 56 -3.95 1.73 6.64
N LEU A 57 -5.17 1.60 7.15
CA LEU A 57 -5.48 1.89 8.55
C LEU A 57 -4.89 0.81 9.46
N SER A 58 -5.05 -0.47 9.11
CA SER A 58 -4.47 -1.57 9.87
C SER A 58 -2.94 -1.52 9.91
N LEU A 59 -2.27 -1.15 8.82
CA LEU A 59 -0.82 -0.96 8.82
C LEU A 59 -0.38 0.21 9.69
N ALA A 60 -1.11 1.33 9.66
CA ALA A 60 -0.83 2.49 10.50
C ALA A 60 -1.05 2.19 12.00
N GLU A 61 -2.11 1.46 12.35
CA GLU A 61 -2.38 0.98 13.71
C GLU A 61 -1.27 0.05 14.23
N LEU A 62 -0.64 -0.72 13.34
CA LEU A 62 0.52 -1.55 13.65
C LEU A 62 1.85 -0.78 13.69
N GLY A 63 1.83 0.54 13.45
CA GLY A 63 2.99 1.42 13.53
C GLY A 63 3.85 1.47 12.27
N PHE A 64 3.40 0.92 11.13
CA PHE A 64 4.12 1.06 9.87
C PHE A 64 3.86 2.45 9.26
N PRO A 65 4.90 3.17 8.80
CA PRO A 65 4.70 4.39 8.03
C PRO A 65 3.96 4.08 6.73
N VAL A 66 2.95 4.89 6.42
CA VAL A 66 2.11 4.75 5.23
C VAL A 66 2.16 6.04 4.41
N PHE A 67 2.42 5.89 3.12
CA PHE A 67 2.57 6.99 2.18
C PHE A 67 1.53 6.90 1.06
N ALA A 68 1.01 8.05 0.64
CA ALA A 68 0.22 8.13 -0.58
C ALA A 68 1.15 8.54 -1.73
N LEU A 69 1.08 7.84 -2.87
CA LEU A 69 1.60 8.39 -4.12
C LEU A 69 0.66 9.52 -4.53
N ALA A 70 1.13 10.73 -4.27
CA ALA A 70 0.62 11.95 -4.83
C ALA A 70 1.01 12.00 -6.31
N TRP A 71 0.26 11.30 -7.16
CA TRP A 71 0.31 11.63 -8.57
C TRP A 71 -0.18 13.06 -8.73
N ASN A 72 0.69 13.91 -9.27
CA ASN A 72 0.40 15.33 -9.46
C ASN A 72 -0.95 15.51 -10.18
N THR A 73 -1.26 14.66 -11.16
CA THR A 73 -2.58 14.59 -11.82
C THR A 73 -3.74 14.29 -10.88
N LEU A 74 -3.62 13.34 -9.94
CA LEU A 74 -4.67 13.08 -8.94
C LEU A 74 -4.82 14.23 -7.94
N LEU A 75 -3.73 14.91 -7.59
CA LEU A 75 -3.76 16.08 -6.72
C LEU A 75 -4.34 17.31 -7.42
N THR A 76 -4.09 17.48 -8.72
CA THR A 76 -4.47 18.68 -9.49
C THR A 76 -5.83 18.55 -10.16
N GLN A 77 -6.23 17.35 -10.59
CA GLN A 77 -7.47 17.10 -11.33
C GLN A 77 -8.50 16.30 -10.53
N GLY A 78 -8.12 15.84 -9.33
CA GLY A 78 -8.90 14.89 -8.54
C GLY A 78 -8.94 13.50 -9.19
N HIS A 79 -9.46 12.53 -8.44
CA HIS A 79 -9.64 11.19 -8.99
C HIS A 79 -10.82 11.19 -9.98
N PRO A 80 -10.66 10.74 -11.24
CA PRO A 80 -11.73 10.81 -12.24
C PRO A 80 -13.03 10.11 -11.82
N GLY A 81 -12.94 9.07 -10.98
CA GLY A 81 -14.10 8.41 -10.38
C GLY A 81 -14.85 9.21 -9.30
N HIS A 82 -14.38 10.41 -8.95
CA HIS A 82 -14.94 11.27 -7.89
C HIS A 82 -15.10 12.74 -8.28
N THR A 83 -14.65 13.14 -9.47
CA THR A 83 -14.75 14.52 -9.98
C THR A 83 -15.70 14.68 -11.18
N GLY A 84 -16.60 13.70 -11.37
CA GLY A 84 -17.70 13.82 -12.32
C GLY A 84 -18.62 15.00 -12.03
#